data_AF-A0A382C2N8-F1
#
_entry.id   AF-A0A382C2N8-F1
#
_cell.length_a   1.000
_cell.length_b   1.000
_cell.length_c   1.000
_cell.angle_alpha   90.00
_cell.angle_beta   90.00
_cell.angle_gamma   90.00
#
_symmetry.space_group_name_H-M   'P 1'
#
loop_
_entity.id
_entity.type
_entity.pdbx_description
1 polymer ?
#
loop_
_entity_poly.entity_id
_entity_poly.type
_entity_poly.pdbx_seq_one_letter_code
_entity_poly.pdbx_strand_id
1 'polypeptide(L)'
;MKQSDLKSASSVFKQKGYTMVFGDSVYLKNHTYAGTPQERANDINRMFNNPDIDAIICARGGYGANRVLPLLDYDLIQSNPKIFMGFSDITAFLTSITQITGVVTFHGPMLSNFIKGMVNYNFDLMEKMLFGNESATIQPPPELQTRILKSGKAEGLLWGG
;
A
#
# COMPACT_ATOMS: atom_id res chain seq x y z
N MET A 1 7.38 -13.17 2.80
CA MET A 1 8.47 -12.62 1.95
C MET A 1 9.78 -13.06 2.60
N LYS A 2 10.83 -13.41 1.86
CA LYS A 2 12.11 -13.80 2.50
C LYS A 2 12.86 -12.56 2.98
N GLN A 3 13.78 -12.71 3.94
CA GLN A 3 14.63 -11.59 4.39
C GLN A 3 15.48 -11.02 3.25
N SER A 4 15.95 -11.86 2.32
CA SER A 4 16.64 -11.44 1.10
C SER A 4 15.77 -10.52 0.24
N ASP A 5 14.50 -10.87 0.08
CA ASP A 5 13.55 -10.13 -0.74
C ASP A 5 13.27 -8.75 -0.13
N LEU A 6 13.08 -8.70 1.20
CA LEU A 6 12.94 -7.45 1.95
C LEU A 6 14.17 -6.56 1.75
N LYS A 7 15.39 -7.11 1.88
CA LYS A 7 16.63 -6.35 1.67
C LYS A 7 16.69 -5.76 0.25
N SER A 8 16.42 -6.56 -0.77
CA SER A 8 16.45 -6.11 -2.17
C SER A 8 15.42 -5.00 -2.43
N ALA A 9 14.16 -5.22 -2.06
CA ALA A 9 13.10 -4.23 -2.23
C ALA A 9 13.40 -2.93 -1.48
N SER A 10 13.90 -3.03 -0.24
CA SER A 10 14.23 -1.86 0.58
C SER A 10 15.36 -1.03 0.00
N SER A 11 16.28 -1.65 -0.73
CA SER A 11 17.40 -0.94 -1.36
C SER A 11 16.91 0.08 -2.40
N VAL A 12 15.78 -0.20 -3.07
CA VAL A 12 15.17 0.72 -4.05
C VAL A 12 14.68 2.00 -3.38
N PHE A 13 13.93 1.86 -2.29
CA PHE A 13 13.44 3.01 -1.51
C PHE A 13 14.60 3.79 -0.87
N LYS A 14 15.59 3.10 -0.30
CA LYS A 14 16.76 3.77 0.29
C LYS A 14 17.58 4.55 -0.74
N GLN A 15 17.75 4.01 -1.95
CA GLN A 15 18.43 4.71 -3.05
C GLN A 15 17.69 5.99 -3.49
N LYS A 16 16.37 6.03 -3.30
CA LYS A 16 15.53 7.21 -3.56
C LYS A 16 15.44 8.17 -2.37
N GLY A 17 16.16 7.91 -1.28
CA GLY A 17 16.27 8.80 -0.12
C GLY A 17 15.26 8.53 1.00
N TYR A 18 14.45 7.47 0.91
CA TYR A 18 13.47 7.15 1.96
C TYR A 18 14.11 6.47 3.17
N THR A 19 13.69 6.89 4.36
CA THR A 19 13.95 6.17 5.61
C THR A 19 12.89 5.08 5.78
N MET A 20 13.34 3.84 6.01
CA MET A 20 12.46 2.67 6.10
C MET A 20 12.33 2.18 7.53
N VAL A 21 11.10 2.03 7.99
CA VAL A 21 10.73 1.35 9.24
C VAL A 21 9.90 0.11 8.90
N PHE A 22 10.21 -1.03 9.52
CA PHE A 22 9.48 -2.28 9.30
C PHE A 22 8.60 -2.60 10.50
N GLY A 23 7.37 -3.04 10.23
CA GLY A 23 6.53 -3.67 11.24
C GLY A 23 7.06 -5.05 11.59
N ASP A 24 6.84 -5.50 12.82
CA ASP A 24 7.38 -6.77 13.31
C ASP A 24 6.80 -7.96 12.52
N SER A 25 5.55 -7.84 12.08
CA SER A 25 4.81 -8.85 11.33
C SER A 25 5.49 -9.25 10.02
N VAL A 26 6.33 -8.41 9.41
CA VAL A 26 7.02 -8.77 8.15
C VAL A 26 8.02 -9.92 8.32
N TYR A 27 8.46 -10.18 9.55
CA TYR A 27 9.38 -11.26 9.91
C TYR A 27 8.66 -12.47 10.52
N LEU A 28 7.38 -12.33 10.87
CA LEU A 28 6.60 -13.39 11.50
C LEU A 28 6.06 -14.37 10.46
N LYS A 29 5.80 -15.59 10.94
CA LYS A 29 5.19 -16.65 10.13
C LYS A 29 4.20 -17.43 10.97
N ASN A 30 2.96 -17.47 10.51
CA ASN A 30 1.91 -18.32 11.06
C ASN A 30 1.21 -19.03 9.89
N HIS A 31 1.62 -20.27 9.62
CA HIS A 31 1.26 -20.99 8.40
C HIS A 31 1.57 -20.17 7.12
N THR A 32 0.53 -19.73 6.41
CA THR A 32 0.61 -18.91 5.19
C THR A 32 0.60 -17.40 5.48
N TYR A 33 0.34 -17.01 6.73
CA TYR A 33 0.19 -15.62 7.16
C TYR A 33 1.48 -15.04 7.76
N ALA A 34 1.59 -13.72 7.71
CA ALA A 34 2.65 -12.94 8.34
C ALA A 34 2.32 -12.69 9.82
N GLY A 35 2.32 -13.76 10.62
CA GLY A 35 1.82 -13.73 12.00
C GLY A 35 0.30 -13.86 12.12
N THR A 36 -0.19 -13.69 13.33
CA THR A 36 -1.60 -13.67 13.72
C THR A 36 -2.29 -12.40 13.18
N PRO A 37 -3.65 -12.36 13.16
CA PRO A 37 -4.36 -11.12 12.87
C PRO A 37 -4.03 -9.97 13.82
N GLN A 38 -3.86 -10.24 15.13
CA GLN A 38 -3.56 -9.23 16.13
C GLN A 38 -2.17 -8.60 15.91
N GLU A 39 -1.15 -9.41 15.62
CA GLU A 39 0.21 -8.89 15.35
C GLU A 39 0.23 -7.95 14.14
N ARG A 40 -0.52 -8.29 13.08
CA ARG A 40 -0.65 -7.44 11.89
C ARG A 40 -1.45 -6.15 12.17
N ALA A 41 -2.51 -6.24 12.97
CA ALA A 41 -3.28 -5.07 13.40
C ALA A 41 -2.42 -4.13 14.24
N ASN A 42 -1.64 -4.67 15.18
CA ASN A 42 -0.76 -3.90 16.05
C ASN A 42 0.28 -3.11 15.24
N ASP A 43 0.86 -3.71 14.20
CA ASP A 43 1.77 -3.01 13.31
C ASP A 43 1.10 -1.83 12.61
N ILE A 44 -0.08 -2.05 12.01
CA ILE A 44 -0.82 -1.00 11.31
C ILE A 44 -1.18 0.14 12.27
N ASN A 45 -1.80 -0.18 13.40
CA ASN A 45 -2.22 0.81 14.41
C ASN A 45 -1.00 1.59 14.95
N ARG A 46 0.12 0.90 15.24
CA ARG A 46 1.36 1.54 15.69
C ARG A 46 1.93 2.49 14.64
N MET A 47 1.91 2.12 13.36
CA MET A 47 2.43 2.98 12.28
C MET A 47 1.55 4.21 12.06
N PHE A 48 0.23 4.09 12.19
CA PHE A 48 -0.66 5.25 12.17
C PHE A 48 -0.41 6.18 13.36
N ASN A 49 -0.23 5.62 14.57
CA ASN A 49 0.03 6.41 15.78
C ASN A 49 1.44 7.04 15.83
N ASN A 50 2.40 6.56 15.03
CA ASN A 50 3.75 7.07 15.06
C ASN A 50 3.86 8.36 14.22
N PRO A 51 4.15 9.54 14.81
CA PRO A 51 4.25 10.79 14.07
C PRO A 51 5.45 10.87 13.13
N ASP A 52 6.47 10.02 13.31
CA ASP A 52 7.67 9.98 12.45
C ASP A 52 7.45 9.16 11.16
N ILE A 53 6.25 8.61 10.94
CA ILE A 53 5.89 7.85 9.75
C ILE A 53 4.99 8.69 8.83
N ASP A 54 5.51 9.04 7.66
CA ASP A 54 4.76 9.78 6.62
C ASP A 54 3.87 8.88 5.77
N ALA A 55 4.30 7.65 5.51
CA ALA A 55 3.62 6.71 4.62
C ALA A 55 3.77 5.26 5.07
N ILE A 56 2.68 4.50 4.93
CA ILE A 56 2.61 3.07 5.22
C ILE A 56 2.41 2.33 3.91
N ILE A 57 3.44 1.61 3.46
CA ILE A 57 3.40 0.80 2.24
C ILE A 57 3.42 -0.68 2.64
N CYS A 58 2.37 -1.41 2.27
CA CYS A 58 2.27 -2.83 2.56
C CYS A 58 3.42 -3.61 1.90
N ALA A 59 3.98 -4.58 2.60
CA ALA A 59 5.12 -5.34 2.08
C ALA A 59 4.72 -6.23 0.88
N ARG A 60 3.55 -6.87 0.96
CA ARG A 60 2.95 -7.72 -0.07
C ARG A 60 1.47 -7.96 0.23
N GLY A 61 0.74 -8.44 -0.76
CA GLY A 61 -0.59 -9.01 -0.59
C GLY A 61 -0.52 -10.46 -0.13
N GLY A 62 -1.60 -11.19 -0.40
CA GLY A 62 -1.71 -12.60 -0.05
C GLY A 62 -3.15 -12.95 0.26
N TYR A 63 -3.40 -13.40 1.48
CA TYR A 63 -4.73 -13.68 1.98
C TYR A 63 -4.82 -13.37 3.48
N GLY A 64 -6.02 -13.10 3.96
CA GLY A 64 -6.32 -12.95 5.38
C GLY A 64 -6.25 -11.51 5.88
N ALA A 65 -6.25 -10.51 4.99
CA ALA A 65 -6.48 -9.11 5.37
C ALA A 65 -7.84 -8.92 6.06
N ASN A 66 -8.89 -9.55 5.54
CA ASN A 66 -10.24 -9.52 6.14
C ASN A 66 -10.28 -9.92 7.63
N ARG A 67 -9.38 -10.81 8.08
CA ARG A 67 -9.27 -11.25 9.48
C ARG A 67 -8.72 -10.19 10.42
N VAL A 68 -8.06 -9.17 9.89
CA VAL A 68 -7.42 -8.08 10.65
C VAL A 68 -8.38 -6.90 10.82
N LEU A 69 -9.37 -6.74 9.91
CA LEU A 69 -10.27 -5.58 9.90
C LEU A 69 -10.93 -5.30 11.26
N PRO A 70 -11.47 -6.29 12.00
CA PRO A 70 -12.12 -6.04 13.29
C PRO A 70 -11.16 -5.59 14.40
N LEU A 71 -9.84 -5.63 14.14
CA LEU A 71 -8.78 -5.32 15.10
C LEU A 71 -8.07 -4.00 14.76
N LEU A 72 -8.41 -3.36 13.65
CA LEU A 72 -7.92 -2.03 13.32
C LEU A 72 -8.60 -1.00 14.21
N ASP A 73 -7.80 -0.07 14.73
CA ASP A 73 -8.31 1.05 15.50
C ASP A 73 -8.68 2.19 14.53
N TYR A 74 -9.92 2.19 14.07
CA TYR A 74 -10.38 3.13 13.06
C TYR A 74 -10.44 4.58 13.57
N ASP A 75 -10.70 4.80 14.85
CA ASP A 75 -10.71 6.14 15.46
C ASP A 75 -9.28 6.71 15.51
N LEU A 76 -8.30 5.87 15.86
CA LEU A 76 -6.88 6.21 15.81
C LEU A 76 -6.42 6.53 14.37
N ILE A 77 -6.83 5.72 13.40
CA ILE A 77 -6.51 5.93 11.98
C ILE A 77 -7.12 7.24 11.49
N GLN A 78 -8.38 7.53 11.84
CA GLN A 78 -9.06 8.77 11.48
C GLN A 78 -8.36 9.99 12.09
N SER A 79 -7.89 9.88 13.32
CA SER A 79 -7.20 10.96 14.04
C SER A 79 -5.77 11.21 13.56
N ASN A 80 -5.16 10.25 12.85
CA ASN A 80 -3.77 10.32 12.37
C ASN A 80 -3.67 10.01 10.86
N PRO A 81 -4.37 10.78 9.99
CA PRO A 81 -4.42 10.47 8.57
C PRO A 81 -3.02 10.56 7.94
N LYS A 82 -2.63 9.53 7.21
CA LYS A 82 -1.38 9.45 6.44
C LYS A 82 -1.54 8.51 5.27
N ILE A 83 -0.57 8.51 4.36
CA ILE A 83 -0.59 7.65 3.18
C ILE A 83 -0.62 6.19 3.63
N PHE A 84 -1.61 5.44 3.16
CA PHE A 84 -1.65 3.98 3.31
C PHE A 84 -1.83 3.35 1.93
N MET A 85 -0.91 2.46 1.54
CA MET A 85 -0.84 1.93 0.19
C MET A 85 -0.63 0.41 0.14
N GLY A 86 -1.28 -0.23 -0.82
CA GLY A 86 -0.97 -1.58 -1.30
C GLY A 86 -1.89 -1.99 -2.44
N PHE A 87 -1.88 -3.26 -2.83
CA PHE A 87 -2.80 -3.78 -3.84
C PHE A 87 -3.19 -5.24 -3.56
N SER A 88 -4.11 -5.80 -4.36
CA SER A 88 -4.58 -7.19 -4.21
C SER A 88 -5.35 -7.39 -2.90
N ASP A 89 -5.00 -8.37 -2.04
CA ASP A 89 -5.66 -8.63 -0.74
C ASP A 89 -5.72 -7.38 0.17
N ILE A 90 -4.78 -6.45 -0.01
CA ILE A 90 -4.76 -5.17 0.73
C ILE A 90 -5.96 -4.28 0.39
N THR A 91 -6.66 -4.51 -0.71
CA THR A 91 -7.93 -3.81 -1.06
C THR A 91 -8.95 -3.86 0.08
N ALA A 92 -8.94 -4.92 0.90
CA ALA A 92 -9.77 -5.01 2.10
C ALA A 92 -9.43 -3.90 3.13
N PHE A 93 -8.14 -3.60 3.34
CA PHE A 93 -7.69 -2.49 4.18
C PHE A 93 -8.03 -1.15 3.55
N LEU A 94 -7.70 -0.96 2.27
CA LEU A 94 -7.95 0.30 1.56
C LEU A 94 -9.42 0.69 1.63
N THR A 95 -10.30 -0.25 1.28
CA THR A 95 -11.74 -0.03 1.23
C THR A 95 -12.30 0.21 2.63
N SER A 96 -11.95 -0.62 3.62
CA SER A 96 -12.50 -0.47 4.97
C SER A 96 -12.03 0.80 5.67
N ILE A 97 -10.74 1.16 5.57
CA ILE A 97 -10.21 2.41 6.11
C ILE A 97 -10.96 3.58 5.47
N THR A 98 -11.00 3.66 4.14
CA THR A 98 -11.64 4.78 3.45
C THR A 98 -13.13 4.88 3.78
N GLN A 99 -13.85 3.76 3.82
CA GLN A 99 -15.29 3.75 4.12
C GLN A 99 -15.63 4.17 5.55
N ILE A 100 -14.82 3.77 6.53
CA ILE A 100 -15.11 4.01 7.95
C ILE A 100 -14.59 5.38 8.39
N THR A 101 -13.40 5.78 7.95
CA THR A 101 -12.72 6.98 8.48
C THR A 101 -12.77 8.17 7.53
N GLY A 102 -13.09 7.95 6.24
CA GLY A 102 -12.99 8.96 5.19
C GLY A 102 -11.55 9.24 4.73
N VAL A 103 -10.54 8.57 5.30
CA VAL A 103 -9.14 8.73 4.90
C VAL A 103 -8.92 8.13 3.52
N VAL A 104 -8.42 8.93 2.59
CA VAL A 104 -8.06 8.46 1.24
C VAL A 104 -6.86 7.53 1.33
N THR A 105 -7.05 6.32 0.79
CA THR A 105 -5.99 5.30 0.68
C THR A 105 -5.65 5.02 -0.78
N PHE A 106 -4.50 4.38 -1.03
CA PHE A 106 -3.95 4.27 -2.37
C PHE A 106 -3.80 2.81 -2.80
N HIS A 107 -4.45 2.45 -3.92
CA HIS A 107 -4.22 1.18 -4.58
C HIS A 107 -2.96 1.28 -5.47
N GLY A 108 -1.84 0.72 -5.02
CA GLY A 108 -0.53 0.99 -5.61
C GLY A 108 0.54 -0.08 -5.33
N PRO A 109 1.76 0.10 -5.85
CA PRO A 109 2.83 -0.89 -5.72
C PRO A 109 3.21 -1.12 -4.25
N MET A 110 3.56 -2.36 -3.94
CA MET A 110 4.06 -2.81 -2.64
C MET A 110 5.56 -3.08 -2.71
N LEU A 111 6.21 -3.30 -1.56
CA LEU A 111 7.64 -3.66 -1.55
C LEU A 111 7.93 -4.88 -2.43
N SER A 112 7.01 -5.86 -2.48
CA SER A 112 7.16 -7.04 -3.31
C SER A 112 7.37 -6.77 -4.80
N ASN A 113 6.90 -5.64 -5.31
CA ASN A 113 7.07 -5.26 -6.71
C ASN A 113 8.53 -4.88 -7.05
N PHE A 114 9.35 -4.59 -6.04
CA PHE A 114 10.72 -4.11 -6.19
C PHE A 114 11.78 -5.14 -5.78
N ILE A 115 11.39 -6.40 -5.53
CA ILE A 115 12.32 -7.47 -5.14
C ILE A 115 13.43 -7.69 -6.19
N LYS A 116 13.08 -7.51 -7.47
CA LYS A 116 14.02 -7.64 -8.60
C LYS A 116 14.72 -6.33 -8.97
N GLY A 117 14.57 -5.28 -8.16
CA GLY A 117 15.11 -3.95 -8.40
C GLY A 117 14.05 -2.93 -8.82
N MET A 118 14.53 -1.77 -9.27
CA MET A 118 13.70 -0.64 -9.65
C MET A 118 12.82 -0.96 -10.87
N VAL A 119 11.56 -0.52 -10.80
CA VAL A 119 10.63 -0.50 -11.95
C VAL A 119 10.16 0.94 -12.10
N ASN A 120 10.82 1.71 -12.96
CA ASN A 120 10.65 3.17 -13.07
C ASN A 120 9.17 3.56 -13.25
N TYR A 121 8.45 2.92 -14.18
CA TYR A 121 7.03 3.20 -14.39
C TYR A 121 6.20 3.10 -13.09
N ASN A 122 6.43 2.06 -12.28
CA ASN A 122 5.69 1.88 -11.03
C ASN A 122 6.11 2.91 -9.98
N PHE A 123 7.41 3.15 -9.83
CA PHE A 123 7.93 4.02 -8.76
C PHE A 123 7.64 5.49 -9.06
N ASP A 124 7.88 5.94 -10.29
CA ASP A 124 7.67 7.33 -10.69
C ASP A 124 6.19 7.69 -10.69
N LEU A 125 5.30 6.78 -11.12
CA LEU A 125 3.85 7.00 -11.01
C LEU A 125 3.39 7.01 -9.55
N MET A 126 3.93 6.12 -8.71
CA MET A 126 3.65 6.12 -7.27
C MET A 126 4.05 7.46 -6.64
N GLU A 127 5.28 7.93 -6.84
CA GLU A 127 5.73 9.23 -6.32
C GLU A 127 4.86 10.38 -6.86
N LYS A 128 4.58 10.39 -8.17
CA LYS A 128 3.72 11.41 -8.78
C LYS A 128 2.33 11.46 -8.15
N MET A 129 1.73 10.31 -7.85
CA MET A 129 0.41 10.23 -7.23
C MET A 129 0.42 10.59 -5.73
N LEU A 130 1.51 10.29 -5.01
CA LEU A 130 1.62 10.54 -3.57
C LEU A 130 2.07 11.96 -3.22
N PHE A 131 2.89 12.59 -4.06
CA PHE A 131 3.43 13.94 -3.84
C PHE A 131 2.84 14.99 -4.79
N GLY A 132 2.01 14.57 -5.75
CA GLY A 132 1.44 15.47 -6.74
C GLY A 132 0.41 16.41 -6.13
N ASN A 133 0.54 17.71 -6.45
CA ASN A 133 -0.43 18.74 -6.06
C ASN A 133 -1.47 19.03 -7.16
N GLU A 134 -1.43 18.27 -8.26
CA GLU A 134 -2.20 18.52 -9.48
C GLU A 134 -2.84 17.22 -10.00
N SER A 135 -3.82 17.37 -10.88
CA SER A 135 -4.43 16.25 -11.60
C SER A 135 -3.38 15.46 -12.40
N ALA A 136 -3.29 14.15 -12.16
CA ALA A 136 -2.40 13.27 -12.91
C ALA A 136 -3.19 12.44 -13.93
N THR A 137 -2.74 12.46 -15.18
CA THR A 137 -3.19 11.48 -16.19
C THR A 137 -2.35 10.22 -16.08
N ILE A 138 -3.02 9.09 -15.85
CA ILE A 138 -2.38 7.76 -15.86
C ILE A 138 -2.31 7.29 -17.31
N GLN A 139 -1.09 7.09 -17.81
CA GLN A 139 -0.84 6.50 -19.12
C GLN A 139 -0.36 5.06 -18.94
N PRO A 140 -0.81 4.08 -19.75
CA PRO A 140 -0.25 2.75 -19.71
C PRO A 140 1.25 2.79 -20.07
N PRO A 141 2.05 1.82 -19.60
CA PRO A 141 3.42 1.69 -20.07
C PRO A 141 3.43 1.37 -21.58
N PRO A 142 4.44 1.82 -22.35
CA PRO A 142 4.44 1.73 -23.82
C PRO A 142 4.25 0.32 -24.37
N GLU A 143 4.61 -0.70 -23.58
CA GLU A 143 4.52 -2.11 -23.97
C GLU A 143 3.10 -2.68 -23.83
N LEU A 144 2.17 -1.96 -23.19
CA LEU A 144 0.79 -2.39 -22.96
C LEU A 144 -0.18 -1.58 -23.82
N GLN A 145 -0.90 -2.27 -24.70
CA GLN A 145 -1.95 -1.66 -25.52
C GLN A 145 -3.28 -1.63 -24.76
N THR A 146 -3.87 -0.45 -24.61
CA THR A 146 -5.23 -0.28 -24.10
C THR A 146 -6.25 -0.47 -25.22
N ARG A 147 -7.39 -1.09 -24.89
CA ARG A 147 -8.53 -1.27 -25.82
C ARG A 147 -9.77 -0.60 -25.26
N ILE A 148 -10.48 0.14 -26.11
CA ILE A 148 -11.81 0.68 -25.79
C ILE A 148 -12.84 -0.44 -25.97
N LEU A 149 -13.50 -0.85 -24.89
CA LEU A 149 -14.62 -1.81 -24.93
C LEU A 149 -15.96 -1.12 -25.25
N LYS A 150 -16.18 0.05 -24.66
CA LYS A 150 -17.33 0.92 -24.90
C LYS A 150 -16.87 2.37 -24.83
N SER A 151 -17.23 3.18 -25.82
CA SER A 151 -16.88 4.61 -25.84
C SER A 151 -17.77 5.40 -24.89
N GLY A 152 -17.20 6.45 -24.29
CA GLY A 152 -17.91 7.34 -23.38
C GLY A 152 -16.95 8.21 -22.57
N LYS A 153 -17.50 9.10 -21.76
CA LYS A 153 -16.81 9.88 -20.74
C LYS A 153 -17.57 9.74 -19.42
N ALA A 154 -16.86 9.62 -18.31
CA ALA A 154 -17.42 9.53 -16.97
C ALA A 154 -16.46 10.18 -15.97
N GLU A 155 -17.01 10.68 -14.88
CA GLU A 155 -16.28 11.19 -13.72
C GLU A 155 -16.92 10.66 -12.44
N GLY A 156 -16.14 10.50 -11.40
CA GLY A 156 -16.61 9.98 -10.12
C GLY A 156 -15.47 9.62 -9.19
N LEU A 157 -15.84 9.28 -7.95
CA LEU A 157 -14.89 8.77 -6.97
C LEU A 157 -14.36 7.40 -7.41
N LEU A 158 -13.05 7.19 -7.22
CA LEU A 158 -12.42 5.91 -7.49
C LEU A 158 -12.62 4.97 -6.31
N TRP A 159 -13.13 3.78 -6.61
CA TRP A 159 -13.28 2.68 -5.67
C TRP A 159 -12.87 1.37 -6.35
N GLY A 160 -12.34 0.43 -5.57
CA GLY A 160 -12.02 -0.91 -6.03
C GLY A 160 -10.54 -1.27 -5.84
N GLY A 161 -10.09 -2.17 -6.70
CA GLY A 161 -8.78 -2.80 -6.75
C GLY A 161 -8.78 -3.92 -7.79
#